data_AF-A0A849H180-F1
#
_entry.id   AF-A0A849H180-F1
#
_cell.length_a   1.000
_cell.length_b   1.000
_cell.length_c   1.000
_cell.angle_alpha   90.00
_cell.angle_beta   90.00
_cell.angle_gamma   90.00
#
_symmetry.space_group_name_H-M   'P 1'
#
loop_
_entity.id
_entity.type
_entity.pdbx_description
1 polymer ?
#
loop_
_entity_poly.entity_id
_entity_poly.type
_entity_poly.pdbx_seq_one_letter_code
_entity_poly.pdbx_strand_id
1 'polypeptide(L)'
;MRAEGSWVPEGLLAGLIGYVTVVALFGVINLAGGEPAFHTAALLGSAMFFGARSAAEIVAGPGPVIAYNGVHILVSLVIGLGAAWLIFQTEKNHPLWFIVFFIFLAGFIYTVALVGVLVAEVVGLLSWPVIVAANLAAGVTAGGYLWWRHSRLLVELTEEG
;
A
#
# COMPACT_ATOMS: atom_id res chain seq x y z
N MET A 1 4.71 -31.49 13.01
CA MET A 1 3.57 -30.77 12.39
C MET A 1 3.46 -29.32 12.89
N ARG A 2 4.55 -28.54 12.90
CA ARG A 2 4.52 -27.14 13.34
C ARG A 2 5.46 -26.31 12.46
N ALA A 3 4.98 -25.92 11.30
CA ALA A 3 5.54 -24.84 10.46
C ALA A 3 4.52 -24.38 9.40
N GLU A 4 3.22 -24.55 9.64
CA GLU A 4 2.21 -23.78 8.88
C GLU A 4 2.10 -22.41 9.55
N GLY A 5 3.17 -21.62 9.45
CA GLY A 5 3.11 -20.19 9.79
C GLY A 5 2.08 -19.57 8.86
N SER A 6 0.90 -19.25 9.38
CA SER A 6 -0.21 -18.80 8.57
C SER A 6 0.20 -17.52 7.85
N TRP A 7 0.32 -17.58 6.52
CA TRP A 7 0.58 -16.45 5.62
C TRP A 7 -0.44 -15.30 5.78
N VAL A 8 -1.58 -15.57 6.45
CA VAL A 8 -2.64 -14.60 6.71
C VAL A 8 -2.17 -13.46 7.65
N PRO A 9 -1.73 -13.69 8.90
CA PRO A 9 -1.09 -12.67 9.74
C PRO A 9 0.03 -11.87 9.05
N GLU A 10 0.90 -12.55 8.31
CA GLU A 10 2.02 -11.90 7.60
C GLU A 10 1.53 -10.97 6.50
N GLY A 11 0.54 -11.42 5.72
CA GLY A 11 -0.10 -10.60 4.70
C GLY A 11 -0.86 -9.41 5.28
N LEU A 12 -1.57 -9.58 6.40
CA LEU A 12 -2.24 -8.48 7.10
C LEU A 12 -1.24 -7.44 7.61
N LEU A 13 -0.12 -7.89 8.21
CA LEU A 13 0.96 -7.01 8.66
C LEU A 13 1.61 -6.27 7.49
N ALA A 14 1.92 -6.97 6.40
CA ALA A 14 2.49 -6.37 5.20
C ALA A 14 1.55 -5.29 4.62
N GLY A 15 0.24 -5.57 4.55
CA GLY A 15 -0.75 -4.59 4.13
C GLY A 15 -0.84 -3.38 5.05
N LEU A 16 -0.81 -3.59 6.38
CA LEU A 16 -0.83 -2.49 7.36
C LEU A 16 0.43 -1.62 7.26
N ILE A 17 1.61 -2.22 7.09
CA ILE A 17 2.88 -1.49 6.87
C ILE A 17 2.79 -0.64 5.60
N GLY A 18 2.24 -1.19 4.51
CA GLY A 18 2.01 -0.46 3.27
C GLY A 18 1.12 0.77 3.49
N TYR A 19 -0.04 0.57 4.12
CA TYR A 19 -0.97 1.66 4.47
C TYR A 19 -0.30 2.77 5.30
N VAL A 20 0.38 2.40 6.40
CA VAL A 20 1.03 3.37 7.29
C VAL A 20 2.13 4.14 6.55
N THR A 21 2.91 3.46 5.71
CA THR A 21 3.98 4.08 4.92
C THR A 21 3.42 5.18 4.01
N VAL A 22 2.34 4.89 3.28
CA VAL A 22 1.72 5.85 2.36
C VAL A 22 1.11 7.03 3.14
N VAL A 23 0.37 6.76 4.22
CA VAL A 23 -0.22 7.82 5.06
C VAL A 23 0.86 8.72 5.65
N ALA A 24 1.95 8.15 6.16
CA ALA A 24 3.05 8.90 6.74
C ALA A 24 3.74 9.80 5.70
N LEU A 25 4.02 9.27 4.51
CA LEU A 25 4.67 10.05 3.47
C LEU A 25 3.79 11.20 2.99
N PHE A 26 2.52 10.95 2.67
CA PHE A 26 1.61 12.04 2.28
C PHE A 26 1.43 13.04 3.42
N GLY A 27 1.43 12.59 4.68
CA GLY A 27 1.47 13.46 5.85
C GLY A 27 2.66 14.41 5.83
N VAL A 28 3.87 13.88 5.62
CA VAL A 28 5.10 14.69 5.52
C VAL A 28 5.04 15.65 4.34
N ILE A 29 4.58 15.21 3.17
CA ILE A 29 4.49 16.04 1.96
C ILE A 29 3.48 17.19 2.16
N ASN A 30 2.31 16.90 2.74
CA ASN A 30 1.31 17.92 3.02
C ASN A 30 1.86 18.97 4.00
N LEU A 31 2.47 18.51 5.11
CA LEU A 31 3.06 19.41 6.11
C LEU A 31 4.19 20.26 5.52
N ALA A 32 5.05 19.68 4.67
CA ALA A 32 6.10 20.41 3.97
C ALA A 32 5.54 21.45 2.98
N GLY A 33 4.34 21.22 2.44
CA GLY A 33 3.61 22.15 1.59
C GLY A 33 2.80 23.21 2.35
N GLY A 34 2.79 23.18 3.69
CA GLY A 34 1.98 24.09 4.51
C GLY A 34 0.52 23.68 4.69
N GLU A 35 0.17 22.46 4.28
CA GLU A 35 -1.18 21.90 4.38
C GLU A 35 -1.32 20.99 5.62
N PRO A 36 -2.55 20.76 6.12
CA PRO A 36 -2.78 19.78 7.17
C PRO A 36 -2.32 18.37 6.77
N ALA A 37 -1.81 17.59 7.72
CA ALA A 37 -1.23 16.27 7.44
C ALA A 37 -2.16 15.33 6.64
N PHE A 38 -3.48 15.41 6.86
CA PHE A 38 -4.48 14.59 6.16
C PHE A 38 -5.14 15.29 4.97
N HIS A 39 -4.59 16.40 4.46
CA HIS A 39 -5.15 17.16 3.35
C HIS A 39 -5.41 16.28 2.12
N THR A 40 -4.43 15.49 1.70
CA THR A 40 -4.59 14.58 0.56
C THR A 40 -5.72 13.56 0.79
N ALA A 41 -5.83 13.00 2.00
CA ALA A 41 -6.91 12.06 2.34
C ALA A 41 -8.29 12.74 2.34
N ALA A 42 -8.38 13.99 2.81
CA ALA A 42 -9.61 14.77 2.79
C ALA A 42 -10.05 15.09 1.35
N LEU A 43 -9.10 15.48 0.50
CA LEU A 43 -9.34 15.77 -0.91
C LEU A 43 -9.85 14.54 -1.66
N LEU A 44 -9.15 13.41 -1.55
CA LEU A 44 -9.52 12.17 -2.23
C LEU A 44 -10.84 11.61 -1.70
N GLY A 45 -11.06 11.67 -0.38
CA GLY A 45 -12.34 11.30 0.22
C GLY A 45 -13.50 12.15 -0.28
N SER A 46 -13.29 13.47 -0.39
CA SER A 46 -14.30 14.41 -0.87
C SER A 46 -14.66 14.15 -2.33
N ALA A 47 -13.65 13.87 -3.17
CA ALA A 47 -13.86 13.54 -4.58
C ALA A 47 -14.60 12.20 -4.75
N MET A 48 -14.16 11.15 -4.05
CA MET A 48 -14.72 9.80 -4.21
C MET A 48 -16.13 9.63 -3.65
N PHE A 49 -16.41 10.26 -2.50
CA PHE A 49 -17.65 9.97 -1.73
C PHE A 49 -18.60 11.16 -1.61
N PHE A 50 -18.13 12.37 -1.89
CA PHE A 50 -18.91 13.60 -1.69
C PHE A 50 -19.02 14.47 -2.95
N GLY A 51 -18.51 14.00 -4.09
CA GLY A 51 -18.69 14.63 -5.39
C GLY A 51 -17.87 15.89 -5.64
N ALA A 52 -16.84 16.14 -4.82
CA ALA A 52 -15.94 17.29 -5.02
C ALA A 52 -15.17 17.15 -6.35
N ARG A 53 -15.14 18.23 -7.15
CA ARG A 53 -14.46 18.24 -8.46
C ARG A 53 -13.19 19.06 -8.47
N SER A 54 -12.89 19.77 -7.39
CA SER A 54 -11.70 20.62 -7.26
C SER A 54 -11.20 20.67 -5.81
N ALA A 55 -9.97 21.15 -5.59
CA ALA A 55 -9.42 21.34 -4.25
C ALA A 55 -10.12 22.45 -3.46
N ALA A 56 -10.87 23.33 -4.14
CA ALA A 56 -11.70 24.32 -3.47
C ALA A 56 -12.98 23.71 -2.86
N GLU A 57 -13.35 22.49 -3.26
CA GLU A 57 -14.58 21.81 -2.87
C GLU A 57 -14.35 20.72 -1.80
N ILE A 58 -13.23 20.79 -1.06
CA ILE A 58 -12.98 19.85 0.04
C ILE A 58 -14.10 19.97 1.07
N VAL A 59 -14.76 18.84 1.35
CA VAL A 59 -15.83 18.78 2.34
C VAL A 59 -15.22 18.88 3.74
N ALA A 60 -15.75 19.79 4.54
CA ALA A 60 -15.27 20.02 5.90
C ALA A 60 -15.58 18.84 6.84
N GLY A 61 -14.71 18.66 7.83
CA GLY A 61 -14.88 17.67 8.89
C GLY A 61 -14.16 16.34 8.62
N PRO A 62 -14.28 15.37 9.54
CA PRO A 62 -13.50 14.13 9.49
C PRO A 62 -14.05 13.10 8.49
N GLY A 63 -15.29 13.26 8.01
CA GLY A 63 -15.98 12.28 7.16
C GLY A 63 -15.19 11.85 5.92
N PRO A 64 -14.72 12.78 5.07
CA PRO A 64 -13.92 12.46 3.89
C PRO A 64 -12.63 11.70 4.21
N VAL A 65 -11.90 12.13 5.25
CA VAL A 65 -10.65 11.50 5.68
C VAL A 65 -10.89 10.05 6.13
N ILE A 66 -11.96 9.81 6.89
CA ILE A 66 -12.33 8.47 7.36
C ILE A 66 -12.75 7.59 6.18
N ALA A 67 -13.57 8.10 5.27
CA ALA A 67 -14.04 7.35 4.11
C ALA A 67 -12.87 6.89 3.21
N TYR A 68 -11.96 7.81 2.90
CA TYR A 68 -10.77 7.48 2.11
C TYR A 68 -9.85 6.49 2.82
N ASN A 69 -9.50 6.73 4.08
CA ASN A 69 -8.60 5.84 4.83
C ASN A 69 -9.22 4.45 5.05
N GLY A 70 -10.56 4.36 5.16
CA GLY A 70 -11.29 3.10 5.21
C GLY A 70 -11.10 2.26 3.95
N VAL A 71 -11.23 2.86 2.77
CA VAL A 71 -10.93 2.14 1.51
C VAL A 71 -9.44 1.83 1.39
N HIS A 72 -8.59 2.79 1.74
CA HIS A 72 -7.15 2.65 1.60
C HIS A 72 -6.57 1.52 2.48
N ILE A 73 -7.03 1.38 3.72
CA ILE A 73 -6.62 0.27 4.59
C ILE A 73 -7.14 -1.06 4.04
N LEU A 74 -8.40 -1.14 3.58
CA LEU A 74 -8.97 -2.37 3.03
C LEU A 74 -8.22 -2.86 1.80
N VAL A 75 -7.95 -1.95 0.86
CA VAL A 75 -7.18 -2.24 -0.35
C VAL A 75 -5.76 -2.68 0.01
N SER A 76 -5.11 -2.00 0.96
CA SER A 76 -3.77 -2.36 1.42
C SER A 76 -3.73 -3.75 2.06
N LEU A 77 -4.72 -4.12 2.87
CA LEU A 77 -4.82 -5.45 3.47
C LEU A 77 -5.02 -6.55 2.42
N VAL A 78 -5.89 -6.32 1.42
CA VAL A 78 -6.10 -7.27 0.31
C VAL A 78 -4.81 -7.48 -0.48
N ILE A 79 -4.09 -6.40 -0.77
CA ILE A 79 -2.79 -6.47 -1.43
C ILE A 79 -1.80 -7.26 -0.59
N GLY A 80 -1.66 -6.94 0.71
CA GLY A 80 -0.74 -7.63 1.61
C GLY A 80 -1.02 -9.14 1.70
N LEU A 81 -2.30 -9.53 1.81
CA LEU A 81 -2.73 -10.93 1.76
C LEU A 81 -2.37 -11.59 0.43
N GLY A 82 -2.59 -10.91 -0.69
CA GLY A 82 -2.19 -11.39 -2.01
C GLY A 82 -0.69 -11.63 -2.12
N ALA A 83 0.13 -10.71 -1.59
CA ALA A 83 1.58 -10.85 -1.52
C ALA A 83 1.99 -12.12 -0.75
N ALA A 84 1.51 -12.24 0.49
CA ALA A 84 1.88 -13.34 1.36
C ALA A 84 1.39 -14.69 0.83
N TRP A 85 0.19 -14.72 0.24
CA TRP A 85 -0.33 -15.90 -0.44
C TRP A 85 0.56 -16.32 -1.61
N LEU A 86 0.95 -15.38 -2.47
CA LEU A 86 1.81 -15.68 -3.60
C LEU A 86 3.20 -16.18 -3.14
N ILE A 87 3.77 -15.59 -2.08
CA ILE A 87 5.04 -16.05 -1.50
C ILE A 87 4.91 -17.48 -0.97
N PHE A 88 3.85 -17.77 -0.22
CA PHE A 88 3.55 -19.12 0.24
C PHE A 88 3.44 -20.14 -0.91
N GLN A 89 2.91 -19.74 -2.08
CA GLN A 89 2.88 -20.61 -3.26
C GLN A 89 4.27 -20.81 -3.89
N THR A 90 5.16 -19.82 -3.81
CA THR A 90 6.53 -19.92 -4.34
C THR A 90 7.45 -20.76 -3.47
N GLU A 91 7.26 -20.78 -2.16
CA GLU A 91 7.98 -21.71 -1.26
C GLU A 91 7.66 -23.18 -1.59
N LYS A 92 6.49 -23.45 -2.18
CA LYS A 92 6.12 -24.78 -2.68
C LYS A 92 6.70 -25.09 -4.08
N ASN A 93 7.10 -24.09 -4.87
CA ASN A 93 7.58 -24.23 -6.24
C ASN A 93 8.71 -23.21 -6.56
N HIS A 94 9.96 -23.65 -6.47
CA HIS A 94 11.20 -22.85 -6.55
C HIS A 94 11.36 -21.85 -7.73
N PRO A 95 10.80 -22.04 -8.95
CA PRO A 95 11.05 -21.09 -10.06
C PRO A 95 9.99 -19.97 -10.23
N LEU A 96 8.97 -19.84 -9.36
CA LEU A 96 7.86 -18.90 -9.60
C LEU A 96 7.99 -17.51 -8.92
N TRP A 97 9.05 -17.26 -8.14
CA TRP A 97 9.21 -15.99 -7.38
C TRP A 97 9.14 -14.75 -8.28
N PHE A 98 9.75 -14.82 -9.48
CA PHE A 98 9.79 -13.69 -10.41
C PHE A 98 8.39 -13.29 -10.89
N ILE A 99 7.52 -14.27 -11.13
CA ILE A 99 6.13 -14.04 -11.57
C ILE A 99 5.32 -13.41 -10.44
N VAL A 100 5.53 -13.85 -9.19
CA VAL A 100 4.92 -13.26 -8.00
C VAL A 100 5.33 -11.81 -7.80
N PHE A 101 6.62 -11.51 -7.92
CA PHE A 101 7.13 -10.15 -7.84
C PHE A 101 6.51 -9.23 -8.90
N PHE A 102 6.46 -9.68 -10.17
CA PHE A 102 5.89 -8.88 -11.25
C PHE A 102 4.37 -8.74 -11.16
N ILE A 103 3.62 -9.74 -10.68
CA ILE A 103 2.17 -9.63 -10.45
C ILE A 103 1.89 -8.71 -9.27
N PHE A 104 2.68 -8.78 -8.21
CA PHE A 104 2.55 -7.88 -7.06
C PHE A 104 2.87 -6.44 -7.46
N LEU A 105 3.97 -6.23 -8.19
CA LEU A 105 4.36 -4.94 -8.74
C LEU A 105 3.33 -4.42 -9.76
N ALA A 106 2.77 -5.27 -10.59
CA ALA A 106 1.71 -4.89 -11.54
C ALA A 106 0.40 -4.56 -10.82
N GLY A 107 0.01 -5.33 -9.80
CA GLY A 107 -1.15 -5.05 -8.95
C GLY A 107 -0.97 -3.74 -8.19
N PHE A 108 0.23 -3.47 -7.71
CA PHE A 108 0.63 -2.23 -7.09
C PHE A 108 0.56 -1.04 -8.06
N ILE A 109 1.20 -1.14 -9.22
CA ILE A 109 1.08 -0.15 -10.30
C ILE A 109 -0.38 0.02 -10.74
N TYR A 110 -1.18 -1.04 -10.72
CA TYR A 110 -2.59 -1.02 -11.06
C TYR A 110 -3.42 -0.31 -10.00
N THR A 111 -3.18 -0.48 -8.70
CA THR A 111 -3.87 0.33 -7.68
C THR A 111 -3.48 1.79 -7.76
N VAL A 112 -2.22 2.09 -8.08
CA VAL A 112 -1.74 3.45 -8.36
C VAL A 112 -2.42 4.03 -9.58
N ALA A 113 -2.54 3.25 -10.64
CA ALA A 113 -3.19 3.64 -11.87
C ALA A 113 -4.72 3.72 -11.71
N LEU A 114 -5.35 2.87 -10.91
CA LEU A 114 -6.81 2.85 -10.71
C LEU A 114 -7.24 3.99 -9.78
N VAL A 115 -6.50 4.22 -8.68
CA VAL A 115 -6.66 5.45 -7.89
C VAL A 115 -6.33 6.65 -8.77
N GLY A 116 -5.24 6.61 -9.55
CA GLY A 116 -4.85 7.67 -10.49
C GLY A 116 -5.84 7.93 -11.64
N VAL A 117 -6.61 6.93 -12.08
CA VAL A 117 -7.62 7.00 -13.13
C VAL A 117 -8.98 7.44 -12.56
N LEU A 118 -9.32 7.05 -11.34
CA LEU A 118 -10.46 7.62 -10.60
C LEU A 118 -10.17 9.07 -10.16
N VAL A 119 -8.91 9.37 -9.89
CA VAL A 119 -8.32 10.71 -9.69
C VAL A 119 -8.01 11.36 -11.03
N ALA A 120 -8.24 10.74 -12.20
CA ALA A 120 -7.95 11.38 -13.49
C ALA A 120 -8.81 12.63 -13.73
N GLU A 121 -10.00 12.70 -13.11
CA GLU A 121 -10.77 13.96 -13.07
C GLU A 121 -10.19 15.01 -12.11
N VAL A 122 -9.30 14.59 -11.19
CA VAL A 122 -8.62 15.37 -10.14
C VAL A 122 -7.15 15.70 -10.52
N VAL A 123 -6.65 15.23 -11.68
CA VAL A 123 -5.23 15.32 -12.15
C VAL A 123 -4.66 16.76 -12.24
N GLY A 124 -5.45 17.80 -11.99
CA GLY A 124 -4.93 19.14 -11.74
C GLY A 124 -4.31 19.39 -10.34
N LEU A 125 -4.44 18.46 -9.38
CA LEU A 125 -4.24 18.76 -7.95
C LEU A 125 -3.12 17.99 -7.25
N LEU A 126 -2.62 16.89 -7.80
CA LEU A 126 -1.49 16.13 -7.25
C LEU A 126 -0.45 15.88 -8.33
N SER A 127 0.83 16.12 -8.01
CA SER A 127 1.91 15.98 -8.99
C SER A 127 2.34 14.52 -9.17
N TRP A 128 2.53 14.10 -10.42
CA TRP A 128 2.99 12.75 -10.80
C TRP A 128 4.24 12.27 -10.03
N PRO A 129 5.27 13.10 -9.78
CA PRO A 129 6.46 12.66 -9.04
C PRO A 129 6.16 12.18 -7.61
N VAL A 130 5.20 12.83 -6.93
CA VAL A 130 4.80 12.48 -5.56
C VAL A 130 4.12 11.12 -5.53
N ILE A 131 3.25 10.86 -6.49
CA ILE A 131 2.56 9.57 -6.63
C ILE A 131 3.58 8.45 -6.83
N VAL A 132 4.53 8.63 -7.74
CA VAL A 132 5.58 7.64 -7.99
C VAL A 132 6.44 7.41 -6.74
N ALA A 133 6.86 8.47 -6.06
CA ALA A 133 7.68 8.37 -4.84
C ALA A 133 6.98 7.61 -3.71
N ALA A 134 5.70 7.89 -3.47
CA ALA A 134 4.91 7.19 -2.47
C ALA A 134 4.82 5.70 -2.71
N ASN A 135 4.71 5.36 -3.98
CA ASN A 135 4.56 3.98 -4.35
C ASN A 135 5.89 3.23 -4.30
N LEU A 136 6.98 3.83 -4.78
CA LEU A 136 8.30 3.23 -4.60
C LEU A 136 8.63 3.01 -3.12
N ALA A 137 8.31 3.97 -2.24
CA ALA A 137 8.52 3.83 -0.80
C ALA A 137 7.74 2.64 -0.21
N ALA A 138 6.44 2.52 -0.52
CA ALA A 138 5.62 1.43 -0.03
C ALA A 138 6.08 0.05 -0.55
N GLY A 139 6.48 -0.03 -1.81
CA GLY A 139 7.04 -1.26 -2.38
C GLY A 139 8.34 -1.68 -1.71
N VAL A 140 9.25 -0.71 -1.45
CA VAL A 140 10.53 -0.97 -0.78
C VAL A 140 10.33 -1.42 0.67
N THR A 141 9.43 -0.78 1.42
CA THR A 141 9.21 -1.13 2.84
C THR A 141 8.52 -2.48 2.98
N ALA A 142 7.43 -2.72 2.23
CA ALA A 142 6.70 -3.99 2.29
C ALA A 142 7.54 -5.15 1.75
N GLY A 143 8.22 -4.96 0.60
CA GLY A 143 9.12 -5.96 0.02
C GLY A 143 10.33 -6.25 0.92
N GLY A 144 10.91 -5.22 1.53
CA GLY A 144 12.03 -5.35 2.46
C GLY A 144 11.67 -6.11 3.73
N TYR A 145 10.48 -5.86 4.30
CA TYR A 145 9.97 -6.61 5.47
C TYR A 145 9.83 -8.11 5.16
N LEU A 146 9.18 -8.45 4.05
CA LEU A 146 9.00 -9.84 3.63
C LEU A 146 10.36 -10.51 3.41
N TRP A 147 11.28 -9.85 2.69
CA TRP A 147 12.63 -10.37 2.47
C TRP A 147 13.37 -10.67 3.79
N TRP A 148 13.34 -9.74 4.75
CA TRP A 148 14.00 -9.92 6.05
C TRP A 148 13.43 -11.10 6.84
N ARG A 149 12.10 -11.28 6.85
CA ARG A 149 11.45 -12.37 7.59
C ARG A 149 11.76 -13.75 6.99
N HIS A 150 11.72 -13.88 5.67
CA HIS A 150 12.08 -15.14 4.99
C HIS A 150 13.59 -15.44 5.09
N SER A 151 14.45 -14.42 5.07
CA SER A 151 15.90 -14.59 5.27
C SER A 151 16.23 -15.14 6.67
N ARG A 152 15.53 -14.68 7.71
CA ARG A 152 15.72 -15.21 9.08
C ARG A 152 15.22 -16.64 9.24
N LEU A 153 14.13 -17.01 8.57
CA LEU A 153 13.62 -18.39 8.58
C LEU A 153 14.63 -19.36 7.95
N LEU A 154 15.32 -18.94 6.87
CA LEU A 154 16.36 -19.76 6.25
C LEU A 154 17.57 -19.98 7.17
N VAL A 155 17.99 -18.96 7.92
CA VAL A 155 19.10 -19.06 8.89
C VAL A 155 18.74 -20.01 10.04
N GLU A 156 17.55 -19.86 10.63
CA GLU A 156 17.06 -20.72 11.72
C GLU A 156 16.99 -22.20 11.31
N LEU A 157 16.63 -22.50 10.06
CA LEU A 157 16.59 -23.88 9.53
C LEU A 157 17.99 -24.47 9.26
N THR A 158 19.00 -23.65 8.98
CA THR A 158 20.39 -24.11 8.82
C THR A 158 21.17 -24.27 10.12
N GLU A 159 20.76 -23.58 11.20
CA GLU A 159 21.39 -23.72 12.53
C GLU A 159 20.84 -24.91 13.34
N GLU A 160 19.67 -25.44 12.97
CA GLU A 160 19.03 -26.61 13.60
C GLU A 160 19.28 -27.95 12.86
N GLY A 161 20.08 -27.97 11.79
CA GLY A 161 20.44 -29.17 11.00
C GLY A 161 21.88 -29.63 11.19
#